data_AF-A0A6G1BN01-F1
#
_entry.id   AF-A0A6G1BN01-F1
#
_cell.length_a   1.000
_cell.length_b   1.000
_cell.length_c   1.000
_cell.angle_alpha   90.00
_cell.angle_beta   90.00
_cell.angle_gamma   90.00
#
_symmetry.space_group_name_H-M   'P 1'
#
loop_
_entity.id
_entity.type
_entity.pdbx_description
1 polymer ?
#
loop_
_entity_poly.entity_id
_entity_poly.type
_entity_poly.pdbx_seq_one_letter_code
_entity_poly.pdbx_strand_id
1 'polypeptide(L)'
;MMATDVMIASKVAVVCGYGNKDIIMVDHMRRMKNNAIVCNIGHFDNEIDMLGLETYPCVKCITIKPQTDRWVFPETNTGIIILAEAV
;
A
#
# COMPACT_ATOMS: atom_id res chain seq x y z
N MET A 1 -14.15 -10.67 -14.97
CA MET A 1 -14.27 -11.47 -13.74
C MET A 1 -14.12 -10.48 -12.60
N MET A 2 -15.20 -10.20 -11.87
CA MET A 2 -15.22 -9.19 -10.80
C MET A 2 -14.65 -9.82 -9.53
N ALA A 3 -13.55 -9.27 -9.04
CA ALA A 3 -13.09 -9.48 -7.67
C ALA A 3 -12.38 -8.20 -7.22
N THR A 4 -13.05 -7.41 -6.38
CA THR A 4 -12.42 -6.42 -5.51
C THR A 4 -12.46 -6.99 -4.10
N ASP A 5 -11.67 -8.04 -3.84
CA ASP A 5 -11.52 -8.59 -2.50
C ASP A 5 -10.35 -7.88 -1.82
N VAL A 6 -10.66 -6.87 -1.01
CA VAL A 6 -9.68 -6.30 -0.07
C VAL A 6 -9.62 -7.26 1.12
N MET A 7 -8.77 -8.27 1.04
CA MET A 7 -8.49 -9.16 2.16
C MET A 7 -7.69 -8.38 3.21
N ILE A 8 -8.33 -7.76 4.20
CA ILE A 8 -7.65 -7.19 5.37
C ILE A 8 -7.44 -8.32 6.38
N ALA A 9 -6.59 -9.29 6.02
CA ALA A 9 -6.31 -10.44 6.88
C ALA A 9 -5.20 -10.10 7.88
N SER A 10 -5.47 -9.18 8.83
CA SER A 10 -4.62 -8.84 9.98
C SER A 10 -3.15 -8.42 9.74
N LYS A 11 -2.54 -8.67 8.58
CA LYS A 11 -1.15 -8.40 8.21
C LYS A 11 -0.94 -8.29 6.70
N VAL A 12 -1.93 -8.60 5.87
CA VAL A 12 -1.84 -8.52 4.40
C VAL A 12 -3.09 -7.83 3.89
N ALA A 13 -2.93 -6.94 2.91
CA ALA A 13 -3.93 -6.27 2.11
C ALA A 13 -3.53 -6.45 0.64
N VAL A 14 -4.43 -7.03 -0.16
CA VAL A 14 -4.22 -7.23 -1.60
C VAL A 14 -5.21 -6.36 -2.35
N VAL A 15 -4.71 -5.58 -3.31
CA VAL A 15 -5.52 -4.72 -4.18
C VAL A 15 -5.60 -5.38 -5.54
N CYS A 16 -6.83 -5.63 -6.00
CA CYS A 16 -7.11 -6.19 -7.31
C CYS A 16 -8.10 -5.26 -8.01
N GLY A 17 -7.67 -4.55 -9.05
CA GLY A 17 -8.53 -3.72 -9.87
C GLY A 17 -8.35 -3.98 -11.37
N TYR A 18 -9.47 -3.92 -12.10
CA TYR A 18 -9.48 -3.74 -13.54
C TYR A 18 -9.60 -2.23 -13.86
N GLY A 19 -8.64 -1.42 -13.36
CA GLY A 19 -8.58 0.02 -13.69
C GLY A 19 -9.52 0.93 -12.91
N ASN A 20 -9.87 0.56 -11.67
CA ASN A 20 -10.57 1.47 -10.76
C ASN A 20 -9.54 2.21 -9.90
N LYS A 21 -9.65 3.53 -9.82
CA LYS A 21 -8.67 4.37 -9.13
C LYS A 21 -8.97 4.46 -7.65
N ASP A 22 -7.95 4.80 -6.88
CA ASP A 22 -8.10 5.27 -5.52
C ASP A 22 -8.75 4.26 -4.54
N ILE A 23 -8.33 2.99 -4.62
CA ILE A 23 -8.88 1.91 -3.78
C ILE A 23 -8.26 1.92 -2.39
N ILE A 24 -6.94 2.07 -2.31
CA ILE A 24 -6.19 2.17 -1.04
C ILE A 24 -5.55 3.55 -0.94
N MET A 25 -6.18 4.43 -0.16
CA MET A 25 -5.67 5.76 0.18
C MET A 25 -4.61 5.72 1.28
N VAL A 26 -3.78 6.76 1.36
CA VAL A 26 -2.83 6.94 2.48
C VAL A 26 -3.50 6.84 3.85
N ASP A 27 -4.73 7.35 3.99
CA ASP A 27 -5.53 7.23 5.20
C ASP A 27 -5.92 5.79 5.54
N HIS A 28 -6.11 4.93 4.53
CA HIS A 28 -6.36 3.51 4.74
C HIS A 28 -5.09 2.84 5.28
N MET A 29 -3.95 3.13 4.64
CA MET A 29 -2.62 2.61 5.00
C MET A 29 -2.19 3.01 6.42
N ARG A 30 -2.48 4.25 6.83
CA ARG A 30 -2.20 4.76 8.18
C ARG A 30 -2.92 3.99 9.29
N ARG A 31 -4.10 3.43 8.98
CA ARG A 31 -4.92 2.65 9.93
C ARG A 31 -4.59 1.15 9.91
N MET A 32 -3.67 0.72 9.04
CA MET A 32 -3.28 -0.69 8.98
C MET A 32 -2.40 -1.08 10.16
N LYS A 33 -2.40 -2.38 10.47
CA LYS A 33 -1.53 -2.95 11.50
C LYS A 33 -0.06 -2.79 11.09
N ASN A 34 0.83 -2.66 12.08
CA ASN A 34 2.26 -2.54 11.82
C ASN A 34 2.77 -3.72 10.97
N ASN A 35 3.54 -3.40 9.94
CA ASN A 35 4.03 -4.29 8.90
C ASN A 35 2.93 -4.97 8.07
N ALA A 36 1.76 -4.34 7.92
CA ALA A 36 0.79 -4.80 6.94
C ALA A 36 1.40 -4.72 5.53
N ILE A 37 1.26 -5.79 4.76
CA ILE A 37 1.72 -5.85 3.37
C ILE A 37 0.62 -5.31 2.47
N VAL A 38 0.94 -4.38 1.58
CA VAL A 38 0.06 -3.85 0.54
C VAL A 38 0.67 -4.20 -0.81
N CYS A 39 -0.11 -4.82 -1.69
CA CYS A 39 0.32 -5.20 -3.03
C CYS A 39 -0.79 -4.87 -4.03
N ASN A 40 -0.41 -4.39 -5.20
CA ASN A 40 -1.28 -4.25 -6.36
C ASN A 40 -1.01 -5.41 -7.32
N ILE A 41 -2.05 -6.18 -7.66
CA ILE A 41 -1.97 -7.26 -8.67
C ILE A 41 -2.83 -6.96 -9.91
N GLY A 42 -3.32 -5.72 -10.03
CA GLY A 42 -4.08 -5.20 -11.16
C GLY A 42 -3.21 -4.83 -12.37
N HIS A 43 -3.86 -4.30 -13.41
CA HIS A 43 -3.18 -3.91 -14.66
C HIS A 43 -2.61 -2.49 -14.63
N PHE A 44 -3.09 -1.64 -13.72
CA PHE A 44 -2.71 -0.24 -13.61
C PHE A 44 -2.19 0.09 -12.21
N ASP A 45 -1.26 1.02 -12.12
CA ASP A 45 -0.55 1.45 -10.91
C ASP A 45 -1.34 2.42 -10.00
N ASN A 46 -2.52 2.87 -10.44
CA ASN A 46 -3.31 3.92 -9.79
C ASN A 46 -4.33 3.44 -8.74
N GLU A 47 -4.22 2.18 -8.31
CA GLU A 47 -5.12 1.57 -7.33
C GLU A 47 -4.69 1.86 -5.89
N ILE A 48 -3.39 2.13 -5.69
CA ILE A 48 -2.78 2.54 -4.42
C ILE A 48 -2.34 3.99 -4.54
N ASP A 49 -2.68 4.80 -3.54
CA ASP A 49 -2.26 6.20 -3.45
C ASP A 49 -0.78 6.33 -3.04
N MET A 50 0.11 6.08 -3.99
CA MET A 50 1.56 6.24 -3.82
C MET A 50 1.95 7.70 -3.66
N LEU A 51 1.28 8.62 -4.38
CA LEU A 51 1.57 10.05 -4.29
C LEU A 51 1.22 10.61 -2.91
N GLY A 52 0.06 10.26 -2.35
CA GLY A 52 -0.33 10.64 -1.00
C GLY A 52 0.60 10.05 0.05
N LEU A 53 1.16 8.87 -0.20
CA LEU A 53 2.17 8.26 0.66
C LEU A 53 3.52 8.98 0.57
N GLU A 54 4.01 9.29 -0.63
CA GLU A 54 5.27 10.02 -0.86
C GLU A 54 5.25 11.45 -0.31
N THR A 55 4.09 12.09 -0.37
CA THR A 55 3.90 13.46 0.10
C THR A 55 3.49 13.55 1.57
N TYR A 56 3.31 12.40 2.25
CA TYR A 56 2.87 12.37 3.64
C TYR A 56 3.91 13.00 4.57
N PRO A 57 3.53 13.93 5.48
CA PRO A 57 4.46 14.64 6.33
C PRO A 57 5.37 13.71 7.14
N CYS A 58 6.68 13.86 6.98
CA CYS A 58 7.71 13.14 7.74
C CYS A 58 7.63 11.61 7.65
N VAL A 59 6.95 11.06 6.64
CA VAL A 59 6.96 9.62 6.36
C VAL A 59 8.38 9.15 6.01
N LYS A 60 8.73 7.94 6.41
CA LYS A 60 10.02 7.35 6.06
C LYS A 60 9.83 6.18 5.12
N CYS A 61 10.48 6.24 3.97
CA CYS A 61 10.61 5.11 3.05
C CYS A 61 11.93 4.38 3.32
N ILE A 62 11.86 3.07 3.52
CA ILE A 62 13.00 2.18 3.78
C ILE A 62 12.94 1.03 2.79
N THR A 63 13.83 1.03 1.81
CA THR A 63 13.96 -0.07 0.85
C THR A 63 14.51 -1.32 1.53
N ILE A 64 13.72 -2.39 1.53
CA ILE A 64 14.12 -3.69 2.10
C ILE A 64 14.92 -4.49 1.06
N LYS A 65 14.41 -4.51 -0.18
CA LYS A 65 15.01 -5.14 -1.35
C LYS A 65 14.43 -4.46 -2.61
N PRO A 66 14.95 -4.71 -3.82
CA PRO A 66 14.32 -4.20 -5.04
C PRO A 66 12.82 -4.51 -5.06
N GLN A 67 12.00 -3.53 -5.44
CA GLN A 67 10.53 -3.64 -5.53
C GLN A 67 9.81 -3.88 -4.19
N THR A 68 10.47 -3.65 -3.06
CA THR A 68 9.87 -3.81 -1.74
C THR A 68 10.35 -2.73 -0.80
N ASP A 69 9.44 -1.83 -0.46
CA ASP A 69 9.69 -0.68 0.39
C ASP A 69 8.81 -0.73 1.64
N ARG A 70 9.37 -0.35 2.77
CA ARG A 70 8.64 -0.14 4.01
C ARG A 70 8.42 1.33 4.24
N TRP A 71 7.16 1.70 4.45
CA TRP A 71 6.74 3.07 4.71
C TRP A 71 6.33 3.21 6.16
N VAL A 72 6.97 4.10 6.91
CA VAL A 72 6.75 4.29 8.35
C VAL A 72 6.12 5.65 8.60
N PHE A 73 4.96 5.64 9.26
CA PHE A 73 4.24 6.84 9.67
C PHE A 73 4.81 7.39 10.99
N PRO A 74 5.08 8.69 11.09
CA PRO A 74 5.77 9.28 12.23
C PRO A 74 4.91 9.31 13.50
N GLU A 75 3.58 9.38 13.39
CA GLU A 75 2.69 9.58 14.54
C GLU A 75 2.57 8.34 15.40
N THR A 76 2.54 7.16 14.76
CA THR A 76 2.39 5.86 15.44
C THR A 76 3.69 5.08 15.50
N ASN A 77 4.71 5.51 14.75
CA ASN A 77 5.95 4.76 14.49
C ASN A 77 5.67 3.33 13.96
N THR A 78 4.51 3.15 13.34
CA THR A 78 4.11 1.92 12.65
C THR A 78 4.14 2.16 11.15
N GLY A 79 4.31 1.08 10.39
CA GLY A 79 4.41 1.19 8.95
C GLY A 79 3.74 0.07 8.20
N ILE A 80 3.68 0.22 6.88
CA ILE A 80 3.26 -0.81 5.95
C ILE A 80 4.44 -1.20 5.05
N ILE A 81 4.34 -2.37 4.43
CA ILE A 81 5.29 -2.85 3.42
C ILE A 81 4.56 -2.84 2.09
N ILE A 82 5.07 -2.12 1.11
CA ILE A 82 4.53 -2.12 -0.23
C ILE A 82 5.35 -3.08 -1.08
N LEU A 83 4.65 -4.03 -1.71
CA LEU A 83 5.20 -4.86 -2.77
C LEU A 83 4.80 -4.20 -4.09
N ALA A 84 5.79 -3.65 -4.79
CA ALA A 84 5.60 -3.01 -6.07
C ALA A 84 6.07 -3.96 -7.18
N GLU A 85 5.23 -4.90 -7.57
CA GLU A 85 5.41 -5.58 -8.86
C GLU A 85 4.64 -4.78 -9.91
N ALA A 86 5.27 -3.72 -10.43
CA ALA A 86 4.77 -2.98 -11.58
C ALA A 86 5.82 -3.13 -12.70
N VAL A 87 5.41 -3.80 -13.79
CA VAL A 87 6.03 -3.69 -15.11
C VAL A 87 5.00 -3.06 -16.03
#